data_AF-A0A380K7U5-F1
#
_entry.id   AF-A0A380K7U5-F1
#
_cell.length_a   1.000
_cell.length_b   1.000
_cell.length_c   1.000
_cell.angle_alpha   90.00
_cell.angle_beta   90.00
_cell.angle_gamma   90.00
#
_symmetry.space_group_name_H-M   'P 1'
#
loop_
_entity.id
_entity.type
_entity.pdbx_description
1 polymer ?
#
loop_
_entity_poly.entity_id
_entity_poly.type
_entity_poly.pdbx_seq_one_letter_code
_entity_poly.pdbx_strand_id
1 'polypeptide(L)'
;MSVDNFLATPKYDEIVSALSGESAGVQPVNQESADAANTESNEIDLNQIDEVIFAYGKARGSVTMGEATLKAIFKNKSISIPVAKEANDQLGKFNAKNILIVSTIANQTEVQKYAQNAQLLIVDSLVTTPEYDKMVAQMYK
;
A
#
# COMPACT_ATOMS: atom_id res chain seq x y z
N MET A 1 -25.29 6.17 6.03
CA MET A 1 -24.30 7.01 5.34
C MET A 1 -23.22 6.07 4.85
N SER A 2 -23.24 5.78 3.56
CA SER A 2 -22.31 4.86 2.92
C SER A 2 -20.94 5.50 2.91
N VAL A 3 -19.94 4.81 3.46
CA VAL A 3 -18.56 5.24 3.36
C VAL A 3 -18.04 4.77 2.01
N ASP A 4 -17.87 5.72 1.10
CA ASP A 4 -17.40 5.49 -0.25
C ASP A 4 -16.00 4.86 -0.27
N ASN A 5 -15.89 3.89 -1.17
CA ASN A 5 -14.74 3.05 -1.48
C ASN A 5 -13.51 3.88 -1.89
N PHE A 6 -12.68 4.26 -0.92
CA PHE A 6 -11.58 5.21 -1.12
C PHE A 6 -10.19 4.66 -0.76
N LEU A 7 -10.00 3.35 -0.98
CA LEU A 7 -8.68 2.72 -1.20
C LEU A 7 -8.50 2.24 -2.65
N ALA A 8 -9.44 2.60 -3.54
CA ALA A 8 -9.21 2.58 -4.98
C ALA A 8 -8.27 3.75 -5.35
N THR A 9 -6.97 3.60 -5.14
CA THR A 9 -6.01 4.56 -5.68
C THR A 9 -6.04 4.46 -7.22
N PRO A 10 -6.37 5.55 -7.95
CA PRO A 10 -6.54 5.53 -9.41
C PRO A 10 -5.24 5.21 -10.18
N LYS A 11 -4.09 5.11 -9.50
CA LYS A 11 -2.81 4.73 -10.12
C LYS A 11 -2.77 3.28 -10.59
N TYR A 12 -3.75 2.45 -10.22
CA TYR A 12 -3.86 1.10 -10.76
C TYR A 12 -4.46 1.13 -12.18
N ASP A 13 -5.56 1.85 -12.39
CA ASP A 13 -6.29 1.88 -13.68
C ASP A 13 -5.49 2.50 -14.83
N GLU A 14 -4.58 3.46 -14.54
CA GLU A 14 -3.72 4.05 -15.57
C GLU A 14 -2.71 3.03 -16.14
N ILE A 15 -2.24 2.08 -15.32
CA ILE A 15 -1.23 1.09 -15.74
C ILE A 15 -1.89 -0.04 -16.54
N VAL A 16 -3.13 -0.43 -16.23
CA VAL A 16 -3.88 -1.45 -17.00
C VAL A 16 -4.28 -0.91 -18.39
N SER A 17 -4.62 0.38 -18.47
CA SER A 17 -4.95 1.04 -19.75
C SER A 17 -3.73 1.19 -20.66
N ALA A 18 -2.53 1.42 -20.12
CA ALA A 18 -1.31 1.57 -20.93
C ALA A 18 -0.81 0.24 -21.55
N LEU A 19 -1.25 -0.91 -21.03
CA LEU A 19 -0.93 -2.24 -21.59
C LEU A 19 -1.98 -2.74 -22.60
N SER A 20 -3.12 -2.06 -22.69
CA SER A 20 -4.24 -2.40 -23.60
C SER A 20 -4.25 -1.43 -24.78
N GLY A 21 -3.24 -1.54 -25.64
CA GLY A 21 -3.19 -0.78 -26.88
C GLY A 21 -4.32 -1.15 -27.85
N GLU A 22 -5.01 -0.10 -28.33
CA GLU A 22 -5.56 0.02 -29.69
C GLU A 22 -6.82 -0.80 -30.05
N SER A 23 -7.99 -0.14 -30.03
CA SER A 23 -8.83 0.11 -31.23
C SER A 23 -10.30 0.49 -30.88
N ALA A 24 -10.74 1.58 -31.51
CA ALA A 24 -12.11 1.85 -32.01
C ALA A 24 -13.31 2.02 -31.04
N GLY A 25 -13.88 3.23 -31.09
CA GLY A 25 -15.32 3.37 -31.42
C GLY A 25 -16.29 3.76 -30.30
N VAL A 26 -16.68 5.04 -30.31
CA VAL A 26 -18.03 5.61 -30.06
C VAL A 26 -19.02 4.95 -29.05
N GLN A 27 -19.39 5.76 -28.04
CA GLN A 27 -20.63 5.75 -27.22
C GLN A 27 -21.93 5.54 -28.04
N PRO A 28 -23.11 5.20 -27.45
CA PRO A 28 -23.66 5.53 -26.10
C PRO A 28 -24.31 4.29 -25.40
N VAL A 29 -24.92 4.29 -24.20
CA VAL A 29 -26.25 4.79 -23.78
C VAL A 29 -26.45 4.46 -22.27
N ASN A 30 -27.23 5.28 -21.55
CA ASN A 30 -27.85 5.01 -20.22
C ASN A 30 -28.34 3.56 -19.99
N GLN A 31 -28.20 3.03 -18.77
CA GLN A 31 -29.32 2.64 -17.90
C GLN A 31 -28.87 1.95 -16.59
N GLU A 32 -29.80 1.99 -15.66
CA GLU A 32 -29.80 1.63 -14.24
C GLU A 32 -29.63 0.13 -13.96
N SER A 33 -29.29 -0.15 -12.69
CA SER A 33 -29.56 -1.37 -11.91
C SER A 33 -28.51 -2.49 -11.89
N ALA A 34 -27.98 -2.68 -10.67
CA ALA A 34 -27.68 -3.93 -9.97
C ALA A 34 -26.81 -4.99 -10.69
N ASP A 35 -25.59 -5.19 -10.18
CA ASP A 35 -25.23 -6.50 -9.64
C ASP A 35 -24.05 -6.40 -8.68
N ALA A 36 -24.10 -7.22 -7.64
CA ALA A 36 -23.10 -7.37 -6.61
C ALA A 36 -21.84 -8.04 -7.18
N ALA A 37 -20.89 -7.25 -7.68
CA ALA A 37 -19.53 -7.72 -7.86
C ALA A 37 -18.77 -7.51 -6.55
N ASN A 38 -18.62 -8.62 -5.83
CA ASN A 38 -17.63 -8.85 -4.79
C ASN A 38 -16.24 -8.52 -5.34
N THR A 39 -15.87 -7.24 -5.29
CA THR A 39 -14.51 -6.79 -5.53
C THR A 39 -13.73 -7.14 -4.27
N GLU A 40 -12.99 -8.25 -4.34
CA GLU A 40 -11.90 -8.55 -3.42
C GLU A 40 -10.83 -7.46 -3.59
N SER A 41 -11.13 -6.30 -2.99
CA SER A 41 -10.17 -5.28 -2.66
C SER A 41 -9.05 -6.00 -1.89
N ASN A 42 -7.80 -5.85 -2.31
CA ASN A 42 -6.66 -6.18 -1.45
C ASN A 42 -6.68 -5.18 -0.28
N GLU A 43 -7.63 -5.34 0.63
CA GLU A 43 -7.71 -4.63 1.88
C GLU A 43 -6.50 -5.08 2.68
N ILE A 44 -5.61 -4.14 2.98
CA ILE A 44 -4.51 -4.37 3.91
C ILE A 44 -5.16 -4.71 5.24
N ASP A 45 -5.08 -5.97 5.67
CA ASP A 45 -5.59 -6.39 6.97
C ASP A 45 -4.60 -5.96 8.06
N LEU A 46 -4.82 -4.75 8.53
CA LEU A 46 -4.00 -4.10 9.55
C LEU A 46 -4.15 -4.72 10.95
N ASN A 47 -5.16 -5.58 11.16
CA ASN A 47 -5.36 -6.27 12.44
C ASN A 47 -4.40 -7.45 12.64
N GLN A 48 -3.77 -7.92 11.56
CA GLN A 48 -2.89 -9.09 11.56
C GLN A 48 -1.44 -8.74 11.23
N ILE A 49 -1.03 -7.48 11.43
CA ILE A 49 0.34 -7.04 11.15
C ILE A 49 1.23 -7.23 12.38
N ASP A 50 2.23 -8.09 12.21
CA ASP A 50 3.25 -8.36 13.23
C ASP A 50 4.47 -7.44 13.09
N GLU A 51 4.75 -6.93 11.88
CA GLU A 51 5.90 -6.04 11.65
C GLU A 51 5.71 -5.16 10.40
N VAL A 52 6.22 -3.92 10.46
CA VAL A 52 6.25 -2.98 9.34
C VAL A 52 7.68 -2.79 8.84
N ILE A 53 7.91 -3.04 7.55
CA ILE A 53 9.23 -2.91 6.92
C ILE A 53 9.22 -1.82 5.86
N PHE A 54 10.09 -0.83 6.02
CA PHE A 54 10.36 0.15 4.97
C PHE A 54 11.37 -0.40 3.96
N ALA A 55 10.90 -0.69 2.76
CA ALA A 55 11.75 -1.20 1.69
C ALA A 55 12.52 -0.06 1.01
N TYR A 56 13.83 -0.24 0.87
CA TYR A 56 14.68 0.71 0.16
C TYR A 56 15.48 0.07 -0.97
N GLY A 57 15.45 0.75 -2.12
CA GLY A 57 16.46 0.62 -3.17
C GLY A 57 17.54 1.69 -3.01
N LYS A 58 17.58 2.66 -3.93
CA LYS A 58 18.58 3.75 -3.89
C LYS A 58 18.24 4.87 -2.87
N ALA A 59 16.97 5.00 -2.48
CA ALA A 59 16.47 6.11 -1.66
C ALA A 59 16.52 5.84 -0.14
N ARG A 60 17.72 5.67 0.43
CA ARG A 60 17.89 5.35 1.88
C ARG A 60 17.49 6.48 2.84
N GLY A 61 17.62 7.75 2.42
CA GLY A 61 17.37 8.91 3.29
C GLY A 61 15.90 9.06 3.68
N SER A 62 15.00 9.05 2.69
CA SER A 62 13.55 9.16 2.91
C SER A 62 12.99 7.98 3.70
N VAL A 63 13.55 6.78 3.50
CA VAL A 63 13.20 5.57 4.26
C VAL A 63 13.56 5.72 5.74
N THR A 64 14.74 6.25 6.06
CA THR A 64 15.15 6.48 7.45
C THR A 64 14.24 7.48 8.15
N MET A 65 13.84 8.55 7.44
CA MET A 65 12.89 9.51 7.98
C MET A 65 11.49 8.90 8.16
N GLY A 66 10.99 8.17 7.17
CA GLY A 66 9.68 7.50 7.24
C GLY A 66 9.59 6.50 8.39
N GLU A 67 10.63 5.67 8.56
CA GLU A 67 10.77 4.74 9.68
C GLU A 67 10.69 5.48 11.03
N ALA A 68 11.46 6.55 11.20
CA ALA A 68 11.47 7.34 12.43
C ALA A 68 10.11 8.00 12.71
N THR A 69 9.48 8.56 11.68
CA THR A 69 8.14 9.16 11.76
C THR A 69 7.11 8.12 12.20
N LEU A 70 7.07 6.96 11.55
CA LEU A 70 6.09 5.92 11.90
C LEU A 70 6.33 5.35 13.31
N LYS A 71 7.59 5.14 13.70
CA LYS A 71 7.96 4.76 15.07
C LYS A 71 7.45 5.77 16.10
N ALA A 72 7.59 7.07 15.82
CA ALA A 72 7.10 8.12 16.71
C ALA A 72 5.58 8.10 16.81
N ILE A 73 4.87 7.92 15.70
CA ILE A 73 3.41 7.78 15.68
C ILE A 73 2.99 6.56 16.50
N PHE A 74 3.56 5.38 16.25
CA PHE A 74 3.26 4.14 16.98
C PHE A 74 3.49 4.30 18.48
N LYS A 75 4.62 4.90 18.88
CA LYS A 75 4.92 5.18 20.28
C LYS A 75 3.88 6.09 20.93
N ASN A 76 3.51 7.19 20.29
CA ASN A 76 2.49 8.13 20.80
C ASN A 76 1.10 7.49 20.93
N LYS A 77 0.87 6.45 20.10
CA LYS A 77 -0.36 5.69 19.99
C LYS A 77 -0.31 4.38 20.83
N SER A 78 0.79 4.11 21.52
CA SER A 78 0.98 2.86 22.29
C SER A 78 0.79 1.59 21.45
N ILE A 79 1.15 1.64 20.16
CA ILE A 79 1.17 0.50 19.24
C ILE A 79 2.52 -0.21 19.40
N SER A 80 2.50 -1.52 19.69
CA SER A 80 3.70 -2.33 19.95
C SER A 80 4.27 -3.04 18.71
N ILE A 81 3.73 -2.77 17.52
CA ILE A 81 4.20 -3.37 16.28
C ILE A 81 5.63 -2.84 15.96
N PRO A 82 6.63 -3.71 15.78
CA PRO A 82 7.96 -3.32 15.36
C PRO A 82 7.96 -2.66 13.98
N VAL A 83 8.84 -1.68 13.82
CA VAL A 83 9.09 -0.99 12.56
C VAL A 83 10.58 -1.09 12.25
N ALA A 84 10.92 -1.53 11.04
CA ALA A 84 12.29 -1.63 10.57
C ALA A 84 12.40 -1.16 9.12
N LYS A 85 13.62 -1.16 8.59
CA LYS A 85 13.90 -0.88 7.17
C LYS A 85 14.84 -1.92 6.62
N GLU A 86 14.61 -2.32 5.38
CA GLU A 86 15.42 -3.33 4.73
C GLU A 86 15.66 -3.05 3.25
N ALA A 87 16.79 -3.55 2.75
CA ALA A 87 17.11 -3.49 1.34
C ALA A 87 16.20 -4.42 0.55
N ASN A 88 15.82 -4.04 -0.67
CA ASN A 88 14.89 -4.82 -1.49
C ASN A 88 15.29 -6.31 -1.61
N ASP A 89 16.58 -6.59 -1.82
CA ASP A 89 17.12 -7.95 -1.97
C ASP A 89 17.06 -8.79 -0.69
N GLN A 90 16.84 -8.17 0.47
CA GLN A 90 16.70 -8.83 1.76
C GLN A 90 15.23 -9.06 2.17
N LEU A 91 14.26 -8.50 1.42
CA LEU A 91 12.84 -8.59 1.74
C LEU A 91 12.27 -10.01 1.68
N GLY A 92 13.00 -10.97 1.09
CA GLY A 92 12.57 -12.38 1.07
C GLY A 92 12.35 -12.96 2.47
N LYS A 93 13.03 -12.44 3.50
CA LYS A 93 12.84 -12.83 4.91
C LYS A 93 11.52 -12.35 5.50
N PHE A 94 10.90 -11.36 4.85
CA PHE A 94 9.70 -10.65 5.28
C PHE A 94 8.51 -10.90 4.32
N ASN A 95 8.59 -11.96 3.52
CA ASN A 95 7.59 -12.32 2.50
C ASN A 95 6.42 -13.13 3.10
N ALA A 96 5.68 -12.53 4.03
CA ALA A 96 4.55 -13.17 4.70
C ALA A 96 3.36 -12.21 4.86
N LYS A 97 2.14 -12.76 4.88
CA LYS A 97 0.88 -11.98 4.87
C LYS A 97 0.66 -11.09 6.10
N ASN A 98 1.34 -11.39 7.20
CA ASN A 98 1.34 -10.62 8.45
C ASN A 98 2.41 -9.50 8.47
N ILE A 99 3.14 -9.32 7.37
CA ILE A 99 4.12 -8.25 7.22
C ILE A 99 3.55 -7.16 6.33
N LEU A 100 3.70 -5.91 6.76
CA LEU A 100 3.42 -4.75 5.94
C LEU A 100 4.72 -4.15 5.41
N ILE A 101 4.90 -4.14 4.10
CA ILE A 101 5.99 -3.44 3.43
C ILE A 101 5.51 -2.04 3.03
N VAL A 102 6.26 -1.00 3.39
CA VAL A 102 6.00 0.38 2.97
C VAL A 102 7.04 0.79 1.93
N SER A 103 6.59 1.27 0.78
CA SER A 103 7.48 1.75 -0.28
C SER A 103 6.82 2.78 -1.19
N THR A 104 7.57 3.28 -2.17
CA THR A 104 7.02 4.18 -3.20
C THR A 104 6.71 3.43 -4.49
N ILE A 105 5.87 4.02 -5.34
CA ILE A 105 5.51 3.47 -6.65
C ILE A 105 6.75 3.14 -7.51
N ALA A 106 7.80 3.97 -7.43
CA ALA A 106 9.04 3.78 -8.18
C ALA A 106 9.84 2.53 -7.75
N ASN A 107 9.59 2.02 -6.54
CA ASN A 107 10.28 0.86 -5.99
C ASN A 107 9.39 -0.40 -5.93
N GLN A 108 8.10 -0.29 -6.32
CA GLN A 108 7.10 -1.33 -6.19
C GLN A 108 7.51 -2.65 -6.87
N THR A 109 7.99 -2.59 -8.12
CA THR A 109 8.35 -3.79 -8.89
C THR A 109 9.45 -4.60 -8.20
N GLU A 110 10.45 -3.92 -7.63
CA GLU A 110 11.53 -4.58 -6.89
C GLU A 110 11.01 -5.18 -5.58
N VAL A 111 10.13 -4.48 -4.87
CA VAL A 111 9.53 -5.00 -3.63
C VAL A 111 8.70 -6.26 -3.91
N GLN A 112 7.82 -6.21 -4.90
CA GLN A 112 6.96 -7.34 -5.25
C GLN A 112 7.77 -8.56 -5.71
N LYS A 113 8.91 -8.34 -6.39
CA LYS A 113 9.82 -9.43 -6.78
C LYS A 113 10.33 -10.25 -5.59
N TYR A 114 10.59 -9.62 -4.44
CA TYR A 114 11.15 -10.31 -3.27
C TYR A 114 10.12 -10.63 -2.18
N ALA A 115 9.01 -9.88 -2.11
CA ALA A 115 7.99 -9.98 -1.07
C ALA A 115 6.55 -9.97 -1.62
N GLN A 116 6.28 -10.77 -2.66
CA GLN A 116 4.97 -10.84 -3.33
C GLN A 116 3.78 -11.25 -2.42
N ASN A 117 4.05 -11.95 -1.31
CA ASN A 117 3.03 -12.44 -0.39
C ASN A 117 2.85 -11.52 0.82
N ALA A 118 3.70 -10.52 0.98
CA ALA A 118 3.55 -9.51 2.02
C ALA A 118 2.52 -8.47 1.60
N GLN A 119 1.91 -7.82 2.59
CA GLN A 119 1.04 -6.68 2.32
C GLN A 119 1.89 -5.49 1.92
N LEU A 120 1.44 -4.70 0.94
CA LEU A 120 2.22 -3.60 0.38
C LEU A 120 1.45 -2.28 0.45
N LEU A 121 1.97 -1.33 1.21
CA LEU A 121 1.51 0.05 1.25
C LEU A 121 2.39 0.92 0.34
N ILE A 122 1.81 1.40 -0.76
CA ILE A 122 2.47 2.35 -1.66
C ILE A 122 2.12 3.77 -1.27
N VAL A 123 3.15 4.60 -1.10
CA VAL A 123 3.00 6.03 -0.78
C VAL A 123 3.75 6.90 -1.78
N ASP A 124 3.26 8.11 -2.00
CA ASP A 124 3.95 9.07 -2.88
C ASP A 124 5.24 9.61 -2.26
N SER A 125 5.27 9.75 -0.92
CA SER A 125 6.44 10.23 -0.17
C SER A 125 6.54 9.51 1.17
N LEU A 126 7.69 8.86 1.43
CA LEU A 126 7.92 8.19 2.72
C LEU A 126 8.05 9.18 3.90
N VAL A 127 8.18 10.47 3.64
CA VAL A 127 8.41 11.48 4.69
C VAL A 127 7.13 12.22 5.05
N THR A 128 6.32 12.56 4.06
CA THR A 128 5.21 13.52 4.19
C THR A 128 3.86 12.92 3.83
N THR A 129 3.76 11.59 3.77
CA THR A 129 2.51 10.92 3.39
C THR A 129 1.47 10.99 4.51
N PRO A 130 0.20 11.31 4.20
CA PRO A 130 -0.91 11.21 5.15
C PRO A 130 -1.33 9.75 5.40
N GLU A 131 -0.79 8.78 4.64
CA GLU A 131 -1.19 7.37 4.74
C GLU A 131 -0.82 6.73 6.09
N TYR A 132 0.21 7.23 6.79
CA TYR A 132 0.56 6.73 8.13
C TYR A 132 -0.54 6.97 9.15
N ASP A 133 -1.12 8.18 9.16
CA ASP A 133 -2.18 8.53 10.09
C ASP A 133 -3.45 7.72 9.81
N LYS A 134 -3.76 7.49 8.53
CA LYS A 134 -4.90 6.66 8.11
C LYS A 134 -4.72 5.20 8.53
N MET A 135 -3.56 4.63 8.24
CA MET A 135 -3.22 3.26 8.61
C MET A 135 -3.35 3.06 10.13
N VAL A 136 -2.78 3.98 10.91
CA VAL A 136 -2.85 3.92 12.37
C VAL A 136 -4.28 4.07 12.88
N ALA A 137 -5.08 4.97 12.29
CA ALA A 137 -6.48 5.14 12.67
C ALA A 137 -7.32 3.87 12.46
N GLN A 138 -6.98 3.03 11.47
CA GLN A 138 -7.67 1.77 11.22
C GLN A 138 -7.25 0.65 12.18
N MET A 139 -6.03 0.66 12.72
CA MET A 139 -5.57 -0.31 13.75
C MET A 139 -6.30 -0.20 15.11
N TYR A 140 -7.11 0.84 15.30
CA TYR A 140 -7.90 1.07 16.53
C TYR A 140 -9.38 0.71 16.42
N LYS A 141 -9.83 0.22 15.26
CA LYS A 141 -11.22 -0.20 15.08
C LYS A 141 -11.39 -1.66 15.43
#